data_AF-A0A1F3BR23-F1
#
_entry.id   AF-A0A1F3BR23-F1
#
_cell.length_a   1.000
_cell.length_b   1.000
_cell.length_c   1.000
_cell.angle_alpha   90.00
_cell.angle_beta   90.00
_cell.angle_gamma   90.00
#
_symmetry.space_group_name_H-M   'P 1'
#
loop_
_entity.id
_entity.type
_entity.pdbx_description
1 polymer ?
#
loop_
_entity_poly.entity_id
_entity_poly.type
_entity_poly.pdbx_seq_one_letter_code
_entity_poly.pdbx_strand_id
1 'polypeptide(L)' 'MTKDYVLNAKEVLVTAEERFAVKTGSVTLTLEKDGSVSLQGRKLELNGTESVLLRAPKNHGERVDVAG' A
#
# COMPACT_ATOMS: atom_id res chain seq x y z
N MET A 1 3.44 -27.90 4.44
CA MET A 1 3.34 -27.62 2.99
C MET A 1 2.50 -26.38 2.80
N THR A 2 2.98 -25.42 2.04
CA THR A 2 2.19 -24.30 1.52
C THR A 2 1.50 -24.72 0.22
N LYS A 3 0.31 -24.19 -0.04
CA LYS A 3 -0.45 -24.41 -1.28
C LYS A 3 -0.57 -23.09 -2.01
N ASP A 4 -0.58 -23.15 -3.33
CA ASP A 4 -0.81 -21.98 -4.17
C ASP A 4 -2.31 -21.69 -4.25
N TYR A 5 -2.67 -20.41 -4.14
CA TYR A 5 -4.04 -19.92 -4.28
C TYR A 5 -4.07 -18.81 -5.33
N VAL A 6 -4.94 -18.96 -6.31
CA VAL A 6 -5.15 -17.97 -7.38
C VAL A 6 -6.59 -17.50 -7.33
N LEU A 7 -6.79 -16.18 -7.25
CA LEU A 7 -8.10 -15.54 -7.34
C LEU A 7 -8.28 -14.97 -8.75
N ASN A 8 -9.21 -15.53 -9.52
CA ASN A 8 -9.56 -15.04 -10.86
C ASN A 8 -11.06 -14.71 -10.89
N ALA A 9 -11.39 -13.43 -10.99
CA ALA A 9 -12.76 -12.94 -10.98
C ALA A 9 -12.87 -11.63 -11.78
N LYS A 10 -14.08 -11.35 -12.30
CA LYS A 10 -14.38 -10.06 -12.92
C LYS A 10 -14.32 -8.91 -11.90
N GLU A 11 -14.72 -9.16 -10.65
CA GLU A 11 -14.71 -8.20 -9.55
C GLU A 11 -14.43 -8.93 -8.23
N VAL A 12 -13.70 -8.27 -7.32
CA VAL A 12 -13.42 -8.76 -5.96
C VAL A 12 -13.69 -7.61 -4.99
N LEU A 13 -14.65 -7.81 -4.08
CA LEU A 13 -14.92 -6.90 -2.97
C LEU A 13 -14.48 -7.56 -1.67
N VAL A 14 -13.59 -6.89 -0.93
CA VAL A 14 -13.15 -7.32 0.41
C VAL A 14 -13.48 -6.20 1.39
N THR A 15 -14.39 -6.48 2.32
CA THR A 15 -14.76 -5.55 3.39
C THR A 15 -14.18 -6.05 4.70
N ALA A 16 -13.47 -5.17 5.41
CA ALA A 16 -12.98 -5.41 6.75
C ALA A 16 -13.39 -4.22 7.63
N GLU A 17 -13.95 -4.49 8.81
CA GLU A 17 -14.46 -3.44 9.70
C GLU A 17 -13.34 -2.72 10.47
N GLU A 18 -12.25 -3.43 10.75
CA GLU A 18 -11.18 -2.94 11.61
C GLU A 18 -9.85 -2.79 10.86
N ARG A 19 -9.45 -3.84 10.14
CA ARG A 19 -8.14 -3.91 9.49
C ARG A 19 -8.12 -4.86 8.29
N PHE A 20 -7.43 -4.45 7.24
CA PHE A 20 -7.04 -5.33 6.13
C PHE A 20 -5.51 -5.33 6.01
N ALA A 21 -4.89 -6.52 5.90
CA ALA A 21 -3.44 -6.62 5.79
C ALA A 21 -3.00 -7.72 4.80
N VAL A 22 -1.98 -7.41 4.00
CA VAL A 22 -1.29 -8.36 3.12
C VAL A 22 0.17 -8.42 3.52
N LYS A 23 0.68 -9.62 3.81
CA LYS A 23 2.06 -9.84 4.25
C LYS A 23 2.73 -10.92 3.43
N THR A 24 3.91 -10.61 2.91
CA THR A 24 4.78 -11.58 2.21
C THR A 24 6.22 -11.34 2.66
N GLY A 25 6.77 -12.29 3.44
CA GLY A 25 8.09 -12.11 4.05
C GLY A 25 8.15 -10.85 4.91
N SER A 26 9.01 -9.89 4.51
CA SER A 26 9.18 -8.58 5.17
C SER A 26 8.29 -7.48 4.60
N VAL A 27 7.55 -7.72 3.51
CA VAL A 27 6.66 -6.73 2.91
C VAL A 27 5.31 -6.78 3.62
N THR A 28 4.79 -5.62 4.01
CA THR A 28 3.46 -5.49 4.62
C THR A 28 2.71 -4.32 4.00
N LEU A 29 1.48 -4.57 3.57
CA LEU A 29 0.47 -3.55 3.29
C LEU A 29 -0.60 -3.64 4.37
N THR A 30 -0.94 -2.52 5.02
CA THR A 30 -2.03 -2.47 6.00
C THR A 30 -2.93 -1.27 5.74
N LEU A 31 -4.24 -1.51 5.82
CA LEU A 31 -5.31 -0.52 5.86
C LEU A 31 -6.01 -0.67 7.21
N GLU A 32 -6.12 0.42 7.95
CA GLU A 32 -6.78 0.47 9.26
C GLU A 32 -8.10 1.26 9.17
N LYS A 33 -9.05 1.00 10.06
CA LYS A 33 -10.37 1.67 10.06
C LYS A 33 -10.35 3.18 10.18
N ASP A 34 -9.26 3.75 10.70
CA ASP A 34 -9.08 5.19 10.84
C ASP A 34 -8.67 5.88 9.52
N GLY A 35 -8.53 5.10 8.44
CA GLY A 35 -8.12 5.58 7.13
C GLY A 35 -6.61 5.54 6.90
N SER A 36 -5.82 5.11 7.89
CA SER A 36 -4.37 4.96 7.74
C SER A 36 -4.03 3.85 6.75
N VAL A 37 -3.13 4.16 5.81
CA VAL A 37 -2.58 3.20 4.86
C VAL A 37 -1.07 3.16 5.02
N SER A 38 -0.51 1.97 5.21
CA SER A 38 0.94 1.77 5.33
C SER A 38 1.44 0.71 4.37
N LEU A 39 2.53 1.02 3.67
CA LEU A 39 3.28 0.09 2.83
C LEU A 39 4.73 0.08 3.30
N GLN A 40 5.19 -1.09 3.74
CA GLN A 40 6.54 -1.26 4.29
C GLN A 40 7.28 -2.35 3.52
N GLY A 41 8.54 -2.09 3.18
CA GLY A 41 9.40 -3.01 2.47
C GLY A 41 10.82 -2.45 2.31
N ARG A 42 11.75 -3.28 1.83
CA ARG A 42 13.16 -2.89 1.65
C ARG A 42 13.37 -1.84 0.55
N LYS A 43 12.59 -1.93 -0.53
CA LYS A 43 12.63 -1.01 -1.69
C LYS A 43 11.21 -0.82 -2.18
N LEU A 44 10.84 0.43 -2.48
CA LEU A 44 9.57 0.79 -3.09
C LEU A 44 9.85 1.43 -4.45
N GLU A 45 9.30 0.86 -5.51
CA GLU A 45 9.38 1.41 -6.87
C GLU A 45 7.96 1.65 -7.38
N LEU A 46 7.67 2.87 -7.81
CA LEU A 46 6.38 3.26 -8.39
C LEU A 46 6.63 3.75 -9.82
N ASN A 47 6.19 2.95 -10.80
CA ASN A 47 6.33 3.26 -12.22
C ASN A 47 4.95 3.52 -12.82
N GLY A 48 4.70 4.74 -13.29
CA GLY A 48 3.48 5.10 -14.02
C GLY A 48 3.77 5.24 -15.51
N THR A 49 2.93 4.67 -16.38
CA THR A 49 3.04 4.84 -17.83
C THR A 49 2.52 6.19 -18.30
N GLU A 50 1.58 6.77 -17.55
CA GLU A 50 1.00 8.09 -17.85
C GLU A 50 1.36 9.12 -16.76
N SER A 51 0.96 8.89 -15.50
CA SER A 51 1.28 9.80 -14.39
C SER A 51 1.20 9.14 -13.01
N VAL A 52 1.89 9.73 -12.04
CA VAL A 52 1.76 9.43 -10.60
C VAL A 52 1.51 10.75 -9.88
N LEU A 53 0.49 10.81 -9.02
CA LEU A 53 0.10 12.01 -8.27
C LEU A 53 0.07 11.69 -6.77
N LEU A 54 0.94 12.36 -6.01
CA LEU A 54 1.02 12.28 -4.55
C LEU A 54 0.59 13.62 -3.97
N ARG A 55 -0.43 13.62 -3.11
CA ARG A 55 -0.94 14.82 -2.45
C ARG A 55 -0.92 14.61 -0.95
N ALA A 56 -0.22 15.49 -0.24
CA ALA A 56 -0.40 15.67 1.19
C ALA A 56 -1.23 16.94 1.43
N PRO A 57 -2.11 16.99 2.45
CA PRO A 57 -2.73 18.23 2.85
C PRO A 57 -1.63 19.26 3.21
N LYS A 58 -1.86 20.53 2.88
CA LYS A 58 -0.95 21.64 3.26
C LYS A 58 -1.02 21.87 4.76
N ASN A 59 -0.41 21.00 5.54
CA ASN A 59 -0.19 21.20 6.97
C ASN A 59 1.32 21.25 7.22
N HIS A 60 1.68 22.21 8.05
CA HIS A 60 3.02 22.72 8.31
C HIS A 60 4.06 21.62 8.63
N GLY A 61 5.07 21.52 7.74
CA GLY A 61 6.45 21.12 8.06
C GLY A 61 6.77 19.62 8.16
N GLU A 62 7.32 19.04 7.08
CA GLU A 62 8.55 18.22 7.16
C GLU A 62 9.16 18.08 5.75
N ARG A 63 10.49 18.12 5.67
CA ARG A 63 11.29 18.08 4.44
C ARG A 63 11.35 16.64 3.92
N VAL A 64 11.05 16.40 2.64
CA VAL A 64 11.47 15.15 1.97
C VAL A 64 12.70 15.50 1.13
N ASP A 65 13.88 15.17 1.65
CA ASP A 65 15.10 15.16 0.85
C ASP A 65 15.07 13.92 -0.04
N VAL A 66 14.82 14.14 -1.33
CA VAL A 66 15.02 13.12 -2.35
C VAL A 66 16.53 13.08 -2.63
N ALA A 67 17.25 12.14 -2.01
CA ALA A 67 18.62 11.84 -2.40
C ALA A 67 18.59 11.23 -3.82
N GLY A 68 19.25 11.92 -4.76
CA GLY A 68 19.57 11.40 -6.10
C GLY A 68 20.75 10.45 -6.08
#